data_AF-A0A2K5NDF7-F1
#
_entry.id   AF-A0A2K5NDF7-F1
#
_cell.length_a   1.000
_cell.length_b   1.000
_cell.length_c   1.000
_cell.angle_alpha   90.00
_cell.angle_beta   90.00
_cell.angle_gamma   90.00
#
_symmetry.space_group_name_H-M   'P 1'
#
loop_
_entity.id
_entity.type
_entity.pdbx_description
1 polymer ?
#
loop_
_entity_poly.entity_id
_entity_poly.type
_entity_poly.pdbx_seq_one_letter_code
_entity_poly.pdbx_strand_id
1 'polypeptide(L)'
;MQRVVSVVAHLGFRLQALPPALCRPLSCAQDVLRRTPLYDFHLAHGGKMVAFAGWSLPVQYRDSHTDSHLHTRQHCSLFDVSHMLQTKIFGSDRVKLMESLVVGDIAELRPNQGTLSLFTNEAGGILDDLIVTNTSEGHLYVVSNAGCWEKDLALMQDKVRELQNQGRDVGLEVLDNALLALQDLGAGSGGSSPGNSSSEKPRGEAGRSAPGGRPLPVRE
;
A
#
# COMPACT_ATOMS: atom_id res chain seq x y z
N MET A 1 -81.13 33.49 40.40
CA MET A 1 -81.56 32.13 40.01
C MET A 1 -80.61 31.61 38.95
N GLN A 2 -79.93 30.51 39.28
CA GLN A 2 -79.10 29.58 38.50
C GLN A 2 -78.83 29.85 37.01
N ARG A 3 -77.55 29.74 36.62
CA ARG A 3 -77.04 28.57 35.86
C ARG A 3 -75.51 28.61 35.78
N VAL A 4 -74.89 27.64 36.47
CA VAL A 4 -73.48 27.25 36.30
C VAL A 4 -73.42 26.41 35.03
N VAL A 5 -72.59 26.81 34.06
CA VAL A 5 -72.27 26.01 32.88
C VAL A 5 -70.84 25.50 33.04
N SER A 6 -70.73 24.19 33.21
CA SER A 6 -69.47 23.46 33.33
C SER A 6 -68.77 23.41 31.97
N VAL A 7 -67.53 23.89 31.92
CA VAL A 7 -66.63 23.76 30.76
C VAL A 7 -65.67 22.61 31.06
N VAL A 8 -65.92 21.44 30.45
CA VAL A 8 -64.99 20.31 30.50
C VAL A 8 -64.12 20.35 29.24
N ALA A 9 -62.88 20.81 29.39
CA ALA A 9 -61.86 20.77 28.36
C ALA A 9 -61.48 19.31 28.05
N HIS A 10 -61.61 18.89 26.80
CA HIS A 10 -61.09 17.61 26.32
C HIS A 10 -59.61 17.77 25.96
N LEU A 11 -58.71 17.24 26.81
CA LEU A 11 -57.31 17.03 26.46
C LEU A 11 -57.21 15.95 25.37
N GLY A 12 -56.98 16.37 24.13
CA GLY A 12 -56.62 15.47 23.04
C GLY A 12 -55.16 15.02 23.17
N PHE A 13 -54.92 13.81 23.66
CA PHE A 13 -53.63 13.13 23.55
C PHE A 13 -53.37 12.76 22.08
N ARG A 14 -52.47 13.48 21.40
CA ARG A 14 -51.91 13.04 20.12
C ARG A 14 -50.86 11.95 20.38
N LEU A 15 -51.18 10.69 20.07
CA LEU A 15 -50.16 9.65 19.90
C LEU A 15 -49.29 10.02 18.69
N GLN A 16 -48.04 10.37 18.92
CA GLN A 16 -47.03 10.42 17.87
C GLN A 16 -46.55 8.99 17.60
N ALA A 17 -46.74 8.52 16.37
CA ALA A 17 -46.20 7.25 15.92
C ALA A 17 -44.67 7.34 15.82
N LEU A 18 -43.96 6.41 16.46
CA LEU A 18 -42.51 6.22 16.28
C LEU A 18 -42.23 5.76 14.84
N PRO A 19 -41.16 6.29 14.19
CA PRO A 19 -40.78 5.82 12.86
C PRO A 19 -40.31 4.36 12.92
N PRO A 20 -40.61 3.55 11.89
CA PRO A 20 -40.18 2.16 11.85
C PRO A 20 -38.65 2.11 11.79
N ALA A 21 -38.07 1.21 12.59
CA ALA A 21 -36.65 0.93 12.60
C ALA A 21 -36.16 0.65 11.17
N LEU A 22 -35.17 1.42 10.71
CA LEU A 22 -34.44 1.18 9.48
C LEU A 22 -33.81 -0.21 9.54
N CYS A 23 -34.46 -1.18 8.91
CA CYS A 23 -33.87 -2.46 8.58
C CYS A 23 -32.66 -2.16 7.68
N ARG A 24 -31.44 -2.31 8.20
CA ARG A 24 -30.23 -2.33 7.35
C ARG A 24 -30.43 -3.45 6.33
N PRO A 25 -30.50 -3.18 5.02
CA PRO A 25 -30.45 -4.26 4.06
C PRO A 25 -29.07 -4.91 4.21
N LEU A 26 -29.04 -6.19 4.58
CA LEU A 26 -27.90 -7.03 4.30
C LEU A 26 -27.73 -7.01 2.78
N SER A 27 -26.71 -6.30 2.30
CA SER A 27 -26.38 -6.25 0.89
C SER A 27 -25.90 -7.63 0.46
N CYS A 28 -26.85 -8.46 0.01
CA CYS A 28 -26.59 -9.62 -0.83
C CYS A 28 -26.59 -9.19 -2.29
N ALA A 29 -25.97 -8.05 -2.63
CA ALA A 29 -25.61 -7.82 -4.01
C ALA A 29 -24.55 -8.88 -4.35
N GLN A 30 -24.95 -9.88 -5.14
CA GLN A 30 -23.99 -10.73 -5.83
C GLN A 30 -23.31 -9.86 -6.89
N ASP A 31 -22.39 -9.00 -6.45
CA ASP A 31 -21.50 -8.33 -7.37
C ASP A 31 -20.71 -9.40 -8.11
N VAL A 32 -20.71 -9.30 -9.44
CA VAL A 32 -19.89 -10.17 -10.28
C VAL A 32 -18.43 -9.85 -9.96
N LEU A 33 -17.80 -10.73 -9.18
CA LEU A 33 -16.42 -10.55 -8.75
C LEU A 33 -15.48 -10.52 -9.96
N ARG A 34 -14.57 -9.54 -9.97
CA ARG A 34 -13.48 -9.46 -10.94
C ARG A 34 -12.55 -10.66 -10.80
N ARG A 35 -11.94 -11.08 -11.90
CA ARG A 35 -11.05 -12.26 -11.93
C ARG A 35 -9.65 -11.83 -12.35
N THR A 36 -8.63 -12.31 -11.65
CA THR A 36 -7.25 -12.15 -12.08
C THR A 36 -6.95 -13.07 -13.27
N PRO A 37 -5.86 -12.83 -14.02
CA PRO A 37 -5.42 -13.75 -15.08
C PRO A 37 -5.16 -15.18 -14.58
N LEU A 38 -4.95 -15.39 -13.28
CA LEU A 38 -4.70 -16.69 -12.66
C LEU A 38 -5.94 -17.34 -12.05
N TYR A 39 -7.15 -16.83 -12.32
CA TYR A 39 -8.38 -17.39 -11.77
C TYR A 39 -8.55 -18.90 -12.02
N ASP A 40 -8.40 -19.35 -13.27
CA ASP A 40 -8.53 -20.77 -13.61
C ASP A 40 -7.39 -21.61 -13.01
N PHE A 41 -6.19 -21.02 -12.88
CA PHE A 41 -5.06 -21.65 -12.20
C PHE A 41 -5.40 -21.90 -10.72
N HIS A 42 -6.00 -20.93 -10.02
CA HIS A 42 -6.42 -21.11 -8.63
C HIS A 42 -7.44 -22.24 -8.48
N LEU A 43 -8.45 -22.28 -9.35
CA LEU A 43 -9.46 -23.35 -9.32
C LEU A 43 -8.83 -24.73 -9.52
N ALA A 44 -7.96 -24.88 -10.52
CA ALA A 44 -7.30 -26.14 -10.82
C ALA A 44 -6.43 -26.68 -9.67
N HIS A 45 -5.87 -25.78 -8.85
CA HIS A 45 -5.01 -26.14 -7.71
C HIS A 45 -5.77 -26.23 -6.38
N GLY A 46 -7.10 -26.16 -6.39
CA GLY A 46 -7.95 -26.30 -5.20
C GLY A 46 -8.02 -25.03 -4.34
N GLY A 47 -7.88 -23.86 -4.97
CA GLY A 47 -8.07 -22.56 -4.33
C GLY A 47 -9.51 -22.38 -3.86
N LYS A 48 -9.67 -22.01 -2.59
CA LYS A 48 -10.97 -21.68 -1.99
C LYS A 48 -11.27 -20.20 -2.25
N MET A 49 -12.01 -19.93 -3.31
CA MET A 49 -12.24 -18.57 -3.81
C MET A 49 -13.21 -17.80 -2.91
N VAL A 50 -12.87 -16.55 -2.59
CA VAL A 50 -13.69 -15.63 -1.79
C VAL A 50 -13.71 -14.23 -2.42
N ALA A 51 -14.64 -13.39 -1.97
CA ALA A 51 -14.66 -11.97 -2.31
C ALA A 51 -13.58 -11.21 -1.51
N PHE A 52 -12.67 -10.55 -2.20
CA PHE A 52 -11.67 -9.67 -1.60
C PHE A 52 -11.52 -8.40 -2.46
N ALA A 53 -11.85 -7.23 -1.91
CA ALA A 53 -11.80 -5.95 -2.63
C ALA A 53 -12.51 -5.95 -4.02
N GLY A 54 -13.62 -6.69 -4.14
CA GLY A 54 -14.34 -6.83 -5.43
C GLY A 54 -13.74 -7.86 -6.41
N TRP A 55 -12.70 -8.58 -6.00
CA TRP A 55 -12.06 -9.66 -6.76
C TRP A 55 -12.38 -11.04 -6.19
N SER A 56 -12.31 -12.06 -7.04
CA SER A 56 -12.36 -13.46 -6.65
C SER A 56 -10.95 -14.00 -6.50
N LEU A 57 -10.51 -14.19 -5.25
CA LEU A 57 -9.17 -14.63 -4.90
C LEU A 57 -9.20 -15.79 -3.90
N PRO A 58 -8.18 -16.68 -3.88
CA PRO A 58 -8.16 -17.79 -2.95
C PRO A 58 -7.80 -17.32 -1.53
N VAL A 59 -8.65 -17.61 -0.55
CA VAL A 59 -8.31 -17.37 0.88
C VAL A 59 -7.27 -18.39 1.39
N GLN A 60 -7.28 -19.59 0.83
CA GLN A 60 -6.31 -20.65 1.05
C GLN A 60 -6.47 -21.71 -0.06
N TYR A 61 -5.54 -22.67 -0.09
CA TYR A 61 -5.61 -23.86 -0.95
C TYR A 61 -5.95 -25.11 -0.11
N ARG A 62 -5.35 -26.24 -0.44
CA ARG A 62 -5.55 -27.54 0.23
C ARG A 62 -5.03 -27.51 1.67
N ASP A 63 -3.84 -26.98 1.87
CA ASP A 63 -3.22 -26.86 3.19
C ASP A 63 -3.94 -25.82 4.06
N SER A 64 -3.78 -25.92 5.38
CA SER A 64 -4.27 -24.89 6.29
C SER A 64 -3.50 -23.58 6.09
N HIS A 65 -4.13 -22.44 6.40
CA HIS A 65 -3.44 -21.15 6.34
C HIS A 65 -2.23 -21.08 7.30
N THR A 66 -2.26 -21.83 8.42
CA THR A 66 -1.13 -21.96 9.35
C THR A 66 0.03 -22.74 8.74
N ASP A 67 -0.24 -23.85 8.05
CA ASP A 67 0.82 -24.64 7.39
C ASP A 67 1.43 -23.84 6.24
N SER A 68 0.60 -23.15 5.44
CA SER A 68 1.06 -22.26 4.37
C SER A 68 1.91 -21.09 4.91
N HIS A 69 1.55 -20.54 6.06
CA HIS A 69 2.35 -19.51 6.73
C HIS A 69 3.74 -20.04 7.13
N LEU A 70 3.79 -21.21 7.77
CA LEU A 70 5.05 -21.85 8.17
C LEU A 70 5.89 -22.24 6.94
N HIS A 71 5.25 -22.76 5.89
CA HIS A 71 5.91 -23.09 4.63
C HIS A 71 6.59 -21.88 4.00
N THR A 72 5.91 -20.72 3.93
CA THR A 72 6.48 -19.47 3.41
C THR A 72 7.74 -19.06 4.18
N ARG A 73 7.77 -19.31 5.49
CA ARG A 73 8.92 -19.01 6.35
C ARG A 73 10.04 -20.05 6.27
N GLN A 74 9.78 -21.26 5.78
CA GLN A 74 10.79 -22.33 5.72
C GLN A 74 11.30 -22.58 4.29
N HIS A 75 10.49 -22.21 3.30
CA HIS A 75 10.70 -22.43 1.88
C HIS A 75 10.31 -21.15 1.12
N CYS A 76 9.46 -21.27 0.10
CA CYS A 76 8.91 -20.15 -0.64
C CYS A 76 7.42 -20.38 -0.93
N SER A 77 6.66 -19.30 -1.02
CA SER A 77 5.25 -19.32 -1.44
C SER A 77 5.01 -18.28 -2.53
N LEU A 78 4.14 -18.62 -3.47
CA LEU A 78 3.71 -17.72 -4.54
C LEU A 78 2.34 -17.14 -4.22
N PHE A 79 2.22 -15.82 -4.32
CA PHE A 79 0.99 -15.06 -4.10
C PHE A 79 0.57 -14.36 -5.38
N ASP A 80 -0.71 -14.51 -5.74
CA ASP A 80 -1.34 -13.69 -6.77
C ASP A 80 -1.79 -12.36 -6.14
N VAL A 81 -1.07 -11.29 -6.49
CA VAL A 81 -1.37 -9.92 -6.08
C VAL A 81 -1.73 -9.04 -7.29
N SER A 82 -2.17 -9.65 -8.39
CA SER A 82 -2.53 -8.97 -9.65
C SER A 82 -3.70 -8.00 -9.53
N HIS A 83 -4.43 -8.05 -8.42
CA HIS A 83 -5.55 -7.17 -8.13
C HIS A 83 -5.11 -5.79 -7.61
N MET A 84 -3.84 -5.63 -7.20
CA MET A 84 -3.29 -4.34 -6.77
C MET A 84 -3.23 -3.34 -7.94
N LEU A 85 -3.44 -2.07 -7.63
CA LEU A 85 -3.36 -1.01 -8.62
C LEU A 85 -1.90 -0.78 -8.99
N GLN A 86 -1.55 -0.95 -10.26
CA GLN A 86 -0.24 -0.66 -10.82
C GLN A 86 -0.34 0.56 -11.72
N THR A 87 0.44 1.60 -11.45
CA THR A 87 0.49 2.81 -12.28
C THR A 87 1.92 3.20 -12.65
N LYS A 88 2.04 3.86 -13.80
CA LYS A 88 3.25 4.57 -14.22
C LYS A 88 3.00 6.06 -14.23
N ILE A 89 3.97 6.82 -13.71
CA ILE A 89 3.95 8.29 -13.74
C ILE A 89 5.11 8.78 -14.57
N PHE A 90 4.79 9.48 -15.66
CA PHE A 90 5.72 9.96 -16.66
C PHE A 90 5.91 11.47 -16.57
N GLY A 91 6.84 11.97 -17.39
CA GLY A 91 7.13 13.40 -17.55
C GLY A 91 8.28 13.88 -16.68
N SER A 92 8.85 15.04 -17.01
CA SER A 92 9.97 15.62 -16.26
C SER A 92 9.61 16.01 -14.83
N ASP A 93 8.34 16.33 -14.55
CA ASP A 93 7.87 16.75 -13.23
C ASP A 93 7.23 15.58 -12.41
N ARG A 94 7.41 14.31 -12.83
CA ARG A 94 6.82 13.13 -12.17
C ARG A 94 7.13 13.00 -10.67
N VAL A 95 8.36 13.36 -10.27
CA VAL A 95 8.81 13.33 -8.87
C VAL A 95 8.06 14.39 -8.06
N LYS A 96 7.97 15.61 -8.60
CA LYS A 96 7.23 16.72 -8.00
C LYS A 96 5.75 16.37 -7.78
N LEU A 97 5.14 15.68 -8.75
CA LEU A 97 3.78 15.19 -8.60
C LEU A 97 3.67 14.22 -7.43
N MET A 98 4.53 13.20 -7.38
CA MET A 98 4.46 12.18 -6.34
C MET A 98 4.71 12.78 -4.95
N GLU A 99 5.75 13.59 -4.77
CA GLU A 99 6.07 14.24 -3.48
C GLU A 99 5.00 15.24 -3.02
N SER A 100 4.13 15.73 -3.93
CA SER A 100 2.97 16.53 -3.52
C SER A 100 1.85 15.70 -2.88
N LEU A 101 1.90 14.37 -3.01
CA LEU A 101 0.89 13.44 -2.52
C LEU A 101 1.42 12.55 -1.39
N VAL A 102 2.73 12.27 -1.38
CA VAL A 102 3.35 11.32 -0.45
C VAL A 102 4.37 11.95 0.49
N VAL A 103 4.70 11.22 1.54
CA VAL A 103 5.60 11.67 2.62
C VAL A 103 7.07 11.27 2.43
N GLY A 104 7.40 10.49 1.40
CA GLY A 104 8.76 9.99 1.16
C GLY A 104 9.60 10.92 0.29
N ASP A 105 10.92 10.90 0.48
CA ASP A 105 11.89 11.63 -0.36
C ASP A 105 12.12 10.88 -1.69
N ILE A 106 11.25 11.13 -2.68
CA ILE A 106 11.25 10.40 -3.96
C ILE A 106 12.41 10.84 -4.86
N ALA A 107 12.81 12.10 -4.80
CA ALA A 107 13.94 12.65 -5.53
C ALA A 107 15.27 11.94 -5.18
N GLU A 108 15.41 11.45 -3.95
CA GLU A 108 16.62 10.77 -3.47
C GLU A 108 16.69 9.28 -3.85
N LEU A 109 15.61 8.72 -4.42
CA LEU A 109 15.62 7.35 -4.89
C LEU A 109 16.56 7.22 -6.09
N ARG A 110 17.54 6.32 -5.96
CA ARG A 110 18.41 5.94 -7.08
C ARG A 110 17.60 5.27 -8.20
N PRO A 111 18.11 5.24 -9.44
CA PRO A 111 17.49 4.46 -10.49
C PRO A 111 17.28 3.00 -10.07
N ASN A 112 16.07 2.52 -10.32
CA ASN A 112 15.53 1.21 -9.94
C ASN A 112 15.46 0.96 -8.41
N GLN A 113 15.44 2.02 -7.60
CA GLN A 113 15.20 1.93 -6.16
C GLN A 113 13.74 2.27 -5.84
N GLY A 114 13.14 1.48 -4.96
CA GLY A 114 11.81 1.74 -4.43
C GLY A 114 11.79 1.89 -2.91
N THR A 115 10.72 2.51 -2.42
CA THR A 115 10.44 2.68 -1.00
C THR A 115 8.93 2.54 -0.75
N LEU A 116 8.59 2.15 0.47
CA LEU A 116 7.24 2.33 1.00
C LEU A 116 7.01 3.83 1.22
N SER A 117 5.82 4.30 0.90
CA SER A 117 5.36 5.66 1.19
C SER A 117 3.86 5.67 1.49
N LEU A 118 3.34 6.84 1.84
CA LEU A 118 1.96 7.02 2.29
C LEU A 118 1.34 8.19 1.53
N PHE A 119 0.16 8.01 0.94
CA PHE A 119 -0.67 9.13 0.55
C PHE A 119 -1.29 9.78 1.78
N THR A 120 -1.24 11.10 1.87
CA THR A 120 -1.80 11.85 3.00
C THR A 120 -2.77 12.93 2.56
N ASN A 121 -3.71 13.28 3.44
CA ASN A 121 -4.56 14.46 3.28
C ASN A 121 -4.00 15.68 4.05
N GLU A 122 -4.61 16.84 3.85
CA GLU A 122 -4.23 18.12 4.48
C GLU A 122 -4.30 18.10 6.02
N ALA A 123 -5.07 17.18 6.61
CA ALA A 123 -5.14 17.01 8.06
C ALA A 123 -4.05 16.08 8.62
N GLY A 124 -3.15 15.57 7.75
CA GLY A 124 -2.10 14.61 8.11
C GLY A 124 -2.59 13.16 8.25
N GLY A 125 -3.83 12.87 7.87
CA GLY A 125 -4.36 11.51 7.86
C GLY A 125 -3.87 10.71 6.66
N ILE A 126 -3.60 9.41 6.87
CA ILE A 126 -3.21 8.48 5.81
C ILE A 126 -4.43 8.12 4.97
N LEU A 127 -4.31 8.25 3.66
CA LEU A 127 -5.30 7.84 2.68
C LEU A 127 -5.06 6.39 2.25
N ASP A 128 -3.84 6.05 1.84
CA ASP A 128 -3.41 4.69 1.51
C ASP A 128 -1.88 4.57 1.63
N ASP A 129 -1.36 3.36 1.80
CA ASP A 129 0.07 3.06 1.67
C ASP A 129 0.40 2.49 0.29
N LEU A 130 1.62 2.74 -0.18
CA LEU A 130 2.06 2.34 -1.52
C LEU A 130 3.55 2.05 -1.58
N ILE A 131 3.97 1.28 -2.57
CA ILE A 131 5.37 1.21 -2.98
C ILE A 131 5.55 2.07 -4.21
N VAL A 132 6.54 2.98 -4.17
CA VAL A 132 6.95 3.79 -5.32
C VAL A 132 8.40 3.48 -5.65
N THR A 133 8.69 3.27 -6.93
CA THR A 133 10.01 2.97 -7.47
C THR A 133 10.39 4.01 -8.51
N ASN A 134 11.58 4.60 -8.37
CA ASN A 134 12.15 5.46 -9.41
C ASN A 134 12.83 4.59 -10.47
N THR A 135 12.21 4.38 -11.63
CA THR A 135 12.78 3.48 -12.65
C THR A 135 13.85 4.19 -13.49
N SER A 136 14.80 3.42 -14.00
CA SER A 136 15.79 3.91 -14.99
C SER A 136 15.19 4.25 -16.36
N GLU A 137 13.94 3.87 -16.62
CA GLU A 137 13.21 4.09 -17.88
C GLU A 137 12.49 5.45 -17.93
N GLY A 138 12.74 6.34 -16.97
CA GLY A 138 12.19 7.70 -16.98
C GLY A 138 10.75 7.82 -16.48
N HIS A 139 10.25 6.84 -15.73
CA HIS A 139 8.95 6.89 -15.07
C HIS A 139 9.03 6.43 -13.61
N LEU A 140 8.06 6.83 -12.79
CA LEU A 140 7.85 6.21 -11.48
C LEU A 140 6.92 5.01 -11.66
N TYR A 141 7.25 3.89 -11.04
CA TYR A 141 6.38 2.73 -10.95
C TYR A 141 5.77 2.65 -9.56
N VAL A 142 4.45 2.65 -9.48
CA VAL A 142 3.69 2.75 -8.24
C VAL A 142 2.74 1.57 -8.12
N VAL A 143 2.71 0.96 -6.93
CA VAL A 143 1.77 -0.12 -6.58
C VAL A 143 1.04 0.26 -5.30
N SER A 144 -0.29 0.36 -5.34
CA SER A 144 -1.16 0.67 -4.17
C SER A 144 -2.26 -0.38 -3.96
N ASN A 145 -2.98 -0.27 -2.84
CA ASN A 145 -3.91 -1.31 -2.42
C ASN A 145 -5.12 -1.44 -3.35
N ALA A 146 -5.53 -2.67 -3.63
CA ALA A 146 -6.69 -2.96 -4.48
C ALA A 146 -8.01 -2.35 -3.96
N GLY A 147 -8.21 -2.36 -2.63
CA GLY A 147 -9.40 -1.81 -1.99
C GLY A 147 -9.51 -0.29 -2.09
N CYS A 148 -8.42 0.39 -2.44
CA CYS A 148 -8.32 1.84 -2.55
C CYS A 148 -8.23 2.33 -4.00
N TRP A 149 -8.31 1.42 -4.99
CA TRP A 149 -7.98 1.73 -6.38
C TRP A 149 -8.72 2.94 -6.97
N GLU A 150 -10.04 3.05 -6.75
CA GLU A 150 -10.87 4.17 -7.23
C GLU A 150 -10.41 5.50 -6.63
N LYS A 151 -10.17 5.51 -5.32
CA LYS A 151 -9.77 6.68 -4.55
C LYS A 151 -8.37 7.13 -4.95
N ASP A 152 -7.42 6.21 -5.03
CA ASP A 152 -6.02 6.51 -5.31
C ASP A 152 -5.84 6.93 -6.77
N LEU A 153 -6.53 6.27 -7.70
CA LEU A 153 -6.50 6.62 -9.11
C LEU A 153 -7.10 8.01 -9.32
N ALA A 154 -8.22 8.34 -8.67
CA ALA A 154 -8.80 9.68 -8.72
C ALA A 154 -7.83 10.73 -8.16
N LEU A 155 -7.22 10.46 -6.99
CA LEU A 155 -6.23 11.35 -6.37
C LEU A 155 -5.07 11.68 -7.31
N MET A 156 -4.46 10.64 -7.91
CA MET A 156 -3.36 10.82 -8.85
C MET A 156 -3.81 11.53 -10.13
N GLN A 157 -4.96 11.17 -10.70
CA GLN A 157 -5.49 11.82 -11.92
C GLN A 157 -5.79 13.30 -11.72
N ASP A 158 -6.39 13.67 -10.58
CA ASP A 158 -6.69 15.06 -10.28
C ASP A 158 -5.40 15.87 -10.09
N LYS A 159 -4.38 15.29 -9.43
CA LYS A 159 -3.08 15.95 -9.29
C LYS A 159 -2.34 16.09 -10.62
N VAL A 160 -2.42 15.10 -11.51
CA VAL A 160 -1.91 15.19 -12.89
C VAL A 160 -2.55 16.38 -13.61
N ARG A 161 -3.89 16.47 -13.61
CA ARG A 161 -4.63 17.55 -14.27
C ARG A 161 -4.26 18.92 -13.68
N GLU A 162 -4.17 19.00 -12.35
CA GLU A 162 -3.76 20.23 -11.65
C GLU A 162 -2.38 20.71 -12.12
N LEU A 163 -1.39 19.82 -12.18
CA LEU A 163 -0.03 20.18 -12.60
C LEU A 163 0.06 20.47 -14.10
N GLN A 164 -0.67 19.74 -14.95
CA GLN A 164 -0.76 20.04 -16.38
C GLN A 164 -1.35 21.43 -16.63
N ASN A 165 -2.37 21.83 -15.87
CA ASN A 165 -2.95 23.19 -15.93
C ASN A 165 -1.95 24.28 -15.49
N GLN A 166 -0.93 23.91 -14.71
CA GLN A 166 0.19 24.79 -14.34
C GLN A 166 1.36 24.73 -15.35
N GLY A 167 1.18 24.07 -16.50
CA GLY A 167 2.18 23.94 -17.55
C GLY A 167 3.32 22.97 -17.23
N ARG A 168 3.08 21.98 -16.35
CA ARG A 168 4.05 20.94 -16.00
C ARG A 168 3.92 19.72 -16.91
N ASP A 169 5.05 19.03 -17.13
CA ASP A 169 5.09 17.80 -17.90
C ASP A 169 4.94 16.59 -16.97
N VAL A 170 3.70 16.07 -16.91
CA VAL A 170 3.34 14.89 -16.14
C VAL A 170 2.28 14.06 -16.87
N GLY A 171 2.35 12.74 -16.73
CA GLY A 171 1.34 11.81 -17.25
C GLY A 171 1.16 10.62 -16.31
N LEU A 172 0.02 9.94 -16.42
CA LEU A 172 -0.34 8.78 -15.61
C LEU A 172 -0.93 7.70 -16.52
N GLU A 173 -0.47 6.47 -16.36
CA GLU A 173 -0.96 5.27 -17.04
C GLU A 173 -1.27 4.18 -16.01
N VAL A 174 -2.37 3.46 -16.20
CA VAL A 174 -2.71 2.27 -15.43
C VAL A 174 -2.21 1.05 -16.21
N LEU A 175 -1.48 0.16 -15.55
CA LEU A 175 -1.00 -1.07 -16.17
C LEU A 175 -2.03 -2.20 -16.08
N ASP A 176 -2.05 -3.06 -17.08
CA ASP A 176 -2.88 -4.26 -17.19
C ASP A 176 -2.13 -5.56 -16.86
N ASN A 177 -0.87 -5.44 -16.41
CA ASN A 177 -0.02 -6.55 -16.03
C ASN A 177 -0.60 -7.36 -14.86
N ALA A 178 -0.40 -8.68 -14.90
CA ALA A 178 -0.48 -9.50 -13.69
C ALA A 178 0.68 -9.16 -12.74
N LEU A 179 0.49 -9.40 -11.44
CA LEU A 179 1.52 -9.19 -10.42
C LEU A 179 1.61 -10.39 -9.50
N LEU A 180 2.81 -10.96 -9.41
CA LEU A 180 3.09 -12.14 -8.60
C LEU A 180 4.15 -11.80 -7.56
N ALA A 181 3.95 -12.26 -6.34
CA ALA A 181 4.94 -12.16 -5.28
C ALA A 181 5.41 -13.56 -4.91
N LEU A 182 6.71 -13.84 -5.11
CA LEU A 182 7.38 -15.01 -4.56
C LEU A 182 8.06 -14.57 -3.26
N GLN A 183 7.65 -15.12 -2.14
CA GLN A 183 8.20 -14.78 -0.82
C GLN A 183 8.83 -16.00 -0.18
N ASP A 184 10.03 -15.84 0.36
CA ASP A 184 10.81 -16.88 1.03
C ASP A 184 11.50 -16.33 2.29
N LEU A 185 12.25 -17.18 3.00
CA LEU A 185 13.04 -16.79 4.18
C LEU A 185 14.14 -15.76 3.85
N GLY A 186 14.46 -15.52 2.57
CA GLY A 186 15.61 -14.72 2.20
C GLY A 186 15.60 -14.28 0.75
N ALA A 187 14.80 -13.24 0.44
CA ALA A 187 14.81 -12.50 -0.82
C ALA A 187 16.22 -11.92 -1.09
N GLY A 188 17.12 -12.81 -1.54
CA GLY A 188 18.57 -12.69 -1.47
C GLY A 188 19.33 -13.99 -1.82
N SER A 189 18.65 -15.10 -2.17
CA SER A 189 19.31 -16.30 -2.71
C SER A 189 18.63 -16.79 -4.01
N GLY A 190 18.84 -16.07 -5.12
CA GLY A 190 18.39 -16.59 -6.43
C GLY A 190 18.35 -15.64 -7.63
N GLY A 191 18.68 -14.35 -7.47
CA GLY A 191 18.78 -13.40 -8.58
C GLY A 191 20.01 -12.52 -8.45
N SER A 192 21.16 -13.02 -8.89
CA SER A 192 22.36 -12.21 -9.08
C SER A 192 22.13 -11.22 -10.22
N SER A 193 21.87 -9.96 -9.90
CA SER A 193 22.14 -8.86 -10.84
C SER A 193 23.64 -8.87 -11.16
N PRO A 194 24.05 -8.90 -12.45
CA PRO A 194 25.46 -8.88 -12.80
C PRO A 194 25.98 -7.45 -12.64
N GLY A 195 26.89 -7.24 -11.70
CA GLY A 195 27.71 -6.03 -11.63
C GLY A 195 27.87 -5.45 -10.23
N ASN A 196 28.94 -5.79 -9.54
CA ASN A 196 30.19 -5.02 -9.60
C ASN A 196 31.11 -5.50 -8.45
N SER A 197 32.01 -6.44 -8.74
CA SER A 197 33.05 -6.87 -7.80
C SER A 197 34.12 -5.79 -7.70
N SER A 198 33.99 -4.89 -6.73
CA SER A 198 35.08 -4.00 -6.35
C SER A 198 35.86 -4.64 -5.21
N SER A 199 37.06 -5.09 -5.54
CA SER A 199 38.06 -5.67 -4.65
C SER A 199 38.36 -4.75 -3.45
N GLU A 200 38.06 -5.21 -2.24
CA GLU A 200 38.45 -4.52 -1.02
C GLU A 200 39.89 -4.94 -0.65
N LYS A 201 40.81 -3.99 -0.77
CA LYS A 201 42.24 -4.14 -0.44
C LYS A 201 42.41 -3.83 1.06
N PRO A 202 43.08 -4.68 1.87
CA PRO A 202 43.22 -4.42 3.30
C PRO A 202 44.16 -3.23 3.53
N ARG A 203 43.68 -2.22 4.27
CA ARG A 203 44.48 -1.08 4.73
C ARG A 203 45.40 -1.55 5.85
N GLY A 204 46.70 -1.55 5.58
CA GLY A 204 47.73 -1.56 6.62
C GLY A 204 47.81 -0.17 7.25
N GLU A 205 47.67 -0.10 8.57
CA GLU A 205 47.99 1.12 9.31
C GLU A 205 49.43 1.08 9.80
N ALA A 206 50.14 2.11 9.36
CA ALA A 206 51.53 2.40 9.65
C ALA A 206 51.70 2.90 11.08
N GLY A 207 52.87 2.58 11.64
CA GLY A 207 53.28 2.96 12.98
C GLY A 207 53.25 4.46 13.23
N ARG A 208 52.82 4.81 14.45
CA ARG A 208 53.14 6.08 15.08
C ARG A 208 54.05 5.81 16.27
N SER A 209 55.33 6.06 16.07
CA SER A 209 56.33 6.20 17.12
C SER A 209 56.14 7.54 17.83
N ALA A 210 55.93 7.51 19.15
CA ALA A 210 56.13 8.66 20.03
C ALA A 210 57.18 8.27 21.09
N PRO A 211 58.21 9.11 21.36
CA PRO A 211 59.23 8.80 22.35
C PRO A 211 58.80 9.34 23.72
N GLY A 212 58.95 8.55 24.79
CA GLY A 212 58.64 9.06 26.11
C GLY A 212 58.92 8.11 27.27
N GLY A 213 60.06 8.32 27.93
CA GLY A 213 60.21 8.14 29.38
C GLY A 213 60.49 6.73 29.90
N ARG A 214 61.75 6.45 30.25
CA ARG A 214 62.11 5.35 31.16
C ARG A 214 61.52 5.62 32.55
N PRO A 215 60.98 4.60 33.26
CA PRO A 215 60.63 4.74 34.67
C PRO A 215 61.85 4.46 35.55
N LEU A 216 61.89 5.05 36.76
CA LEU A 216 62.50 4.61 38.04
C LEU A 216 62.70 5.85 38.96
N PRO A 217 62.73 5.76 40.30
CA PRO A 217 61.97 4.94 41.25
C PRO A 217 61.32 5.77 42.40
N VAL A 218 60.61 5.07 43.31
CA VAL A 218 59.83 5.57 44.46
C VAL A 218 60.70 5.96 45.68
N ARG A 219 60.31 7.03 46.41
CA ARG A 219 60.47 7.38 47.87
C ARG A 219 60.34 8.91 48.02
N GLU A 220 59.67 9.54 49.00
CA GLU A 220 59.07 9.19 50.30
C GLU A 220 57.60 9.63 50.37
#